data_AF-A0A1F9LMB5-F1
#
_entry.id   AF-A0A1F9LMB5-F1
#
_cell.length_a   1.000
_cell.length_b   1.000
_cell.length_c   1.000
_cell.angle_alpha   90.00
_cell.angle_beta   90.00
_cell.angle_gamma   90.00
#
_symmetry.space_group_name_H-M   'P 1'
#
loop_
_entity.id
_entity.type
_entity.pdbx_description
1 polymer ?
#
loop_
_entity_poly.entity_id
_entity_poly.type
_entity_poly.pdbx_seq_one_letter_code
_entity_poly.pdbx_strand_id
1 'polypeptide(L)'
;MHTQKGYRVDYYLLHTGRTEWASLNDPKDDAPPLRYLRLSNPVDIISCIECYADPQIKKRLEEDFNGLAAILDEEEIKALKKNLGRQPDHG
;
A
#
# COMPACT_ATOMS: atom_id res chain seq x y z
N MET A 1 28.18 14.01 -27.87
CA MET A 1 26.78 13.56 -27.71
C MET A 1 26.80 12.26 -26.93
N HIS A 2 26.58 12.29 -25.61
CA HIS A 2 26.63 11.11 -24.76
C HIS A 2 25.22 10.53 -24.66
N THR A 3 24.88 9.59 -25.54
CA THR A 3 23.63 8.83 -25.44
C THR A 3 23.83 7.71 -24.43
N GLN A 4 23.24 7.85 -23.24
CA GLN A 4 23.19 6.77 -22.26
C GLN A 4 22.40 5.61 -22.89
N LYS A 5 23.07 4.47 -23.12
CA LYS A 5 22.56 3.34 -23.94
C LYS A 5 21.55 2.42 -23.24
N GLY A 6 20.92 2.86 -22.16
CA GLY A 6 19.86 2.11 -21.50
C GLY A 6 19.84 2.29 -19.98
N TYR A 7 18.76 1.82 -19.37
CA TYR A 7 18.53 1.77 -17.94
C TYR A 7 18.32 0.32 -17.51
N ARG A 8 18.79 -0.03 -16.31
CA ARG A 8 18.52 -1.32 -15.66
C ARG A 8 17.76 -1.04 -14.37
N VAL A 9 16.72 -1.84 -14.11
CA VAL A 9 16.03 -1.84 -12.82
C VAL A 9 16.77 -2.77 -11.89
N ASP A 10 17.26 -2.26 -10.76
CA ASP A 10 17.90 -3.10 -9.74
C ASP A 10 16.85 -3.74 -8.82
N TYR A 11 15.83 -2.98 -8.40
CA TYR A 11 14.71 -3.47 -7.61
C TYR A 11 13.48 -2.56 -7.72
N TYR A 12 12.33 -3.08 -7.31
CA TYR A 12 11.11 -2.35 -7.04
C TYR A 12 10.97 -2.13 -5.53
N LEU A 13 10.61 -0.90 -5.14
CA LEU A 13 10.36 -0.51 -3.75
C LEU A 13 8.90 -0.13 -3.60
N LEU A 14 8.20 -0.80 -2.70
CA LEU A 14 6.85 -0.45 -2.27
C LEU A 14 6.91 0.14 -0.87
N HIS A 15 6.49 1.40 -0.74
CA HIS A 15 6.21 2.03 0.54
C HIS A 15 4.74 1.76 0.90
N THR A 16 4.52 0.87 1.87
CA THR A 16 3.19 0.56 2.41
C THR A 16 3.22 0.70 3.93
N GLY A 17 2.13 0.43 4.66
CA GLY A 17 2.08 0.68 6.10
C GLY A 17 0.74 1.18 6.61
N ARG A 18 0.68 1.46 7.93
CA ARG A 18 -0.49 2.10 8.53
C ARG A 18 -0.56 3.56 8.12
N THR A 19 -1.78 4.00 7.81
CA THR A 19 -2.04 5.40 7.48
C THR A 19 -2.93 6.06 8.52
N GLU A 20 -2.77 7.36 8.68
CA GLU A 20 -3.58 8.22 9.54
C GLU A 20 -3.99 9.48 8.79
N TRP A 21 -5.15 10.04 9.11
CA TRP A 21 -5.54 11.32 8.56
C TRP A 21 -4.68 12.44 9.14
N ALA A 22 -4.07 13.22 8.25
CA ALA A 22 -3.32 14.42 8.58
C ALA A 22 -3.90 15.63 7.85
N SER A 23 -3.63 16.82 8.39
CA SER A 23 -3.99 18.10 7.78
C SER A 23 -2.72 18.90 7.54
N LEU A 24 -2.57 19.42 6.33
CA LEU A 24 -1.52 20.37 5.98
C LEU A 24 -2.17 21.73 5.75
N ASN A 25 -1.72 22.75 6.48
CA ASN A 25 -2.15 24.12 6.24
C ASN A 25 -1.50 24.60 4.92
N ASP A 26 -2.32 25.13 4.02
CA ASP A 26 -1.81 25.77 2.81
C ASP A 26 -1.07 27.06 3.20
N PRO A 27 0.11 27.35 2.62
CA PRO A 27 0.85 28.57 2.91
C PRO A 27 0.12 29.86 2.46
N LYS A 28 -0.98 29.78 1.70
CA LYS A 28 -1.88 30.91 1.46
C LYS A 28 -2.85 31.06 2.63
N ASP A 29 -2.86 32.24 3.25
CA ASP A 29 -3.56 32.57 4.51
C ASP A 29 -5.06 32.21 4.56
N ASP A 30 -5.74 32.02 3.42
CA ASP A 30 -7.19 31.78 3.35
C ASP A 30 -7.61 30.46 2.70
N ALA A 31 -6.68 29.55 2.41
CA ALA A 31 -7.03 28.25 1.83
C ALA A 31 -7.41 27.22 2.92
N PRO A 32 -8.46 26.40 2.71
CA PRO A 32 -8.84 25.37 3.67
C PRO A 32 -7.72 24.33 3.83
N PRO A 33 -7.54 23.75 5.03
CA PRO A 33 -6.50 22.74 5.26
C PRO A 33 -6.66 21.54 4.34
N LEU A 34 -5.56 21.13 3.70
CA LEU A 34 -5.51 19.93 2.88
C LEU A 34 -5.52 18.71 3.77
N ARG A 35 -6.57 17.88 3.67
CA ARG A 35 -6.64 16.59 4.37
C ARG A 35 -6.09 15.49 3.49
N TYR A 36 -5.17 14.70 4.03
CA TYR A 36 -4.55 13.59 3.33
C TYR A 36 -4.33 12.40 4.27
N LEU A 37 -4.20 11.20 3.71
CA LEU A 37 -3.76 10.03 4.46
C LEU A 37 -2.23 10.01 4.47
N ARG A 38 -1.66 10.22 5.66
CA ARG A 38 -0.22 10.13 5.91
C ARG A 38 0.13 8.69 6.26
N LEU A 39 1.22 8.17 5.70
CA LEU A 39 1.83 6.92 6.15
C LEU A 39 2.51 7.14 7.51
N SER A 40 1.90 6.66 8.59
CA SER A 40 2.34 6.89 9.97
C SER A 40 3.34 5.84 10.44
N ASN A 41 3.18 4.61 9.98
CA ASN A 41 4.13 3.53 10.22
C ASN A 41 4.53 2.89 8.88
N PRO A 42 5.59 3.41 8.22
CA PRO A 42 6.02 2.93 6.91
C PRO A 42 6.68 1.56 7.02
N VAL A 43 6.38 0.72 6.03
CA VAL A 43 6.96 -0.59 5.78
C VAL A 43 7.44 -0.61 4.34
N ASP A 44 8.72 -0.90 4.17
CA ASP A 44 9.36 -0.96 2.86
C ASP A 44 9.46 -2.41 2.41
N ILE A 45 8.86 -2.71 1.26
CA ILE A 45 8.97 -4.02 0.61
C ILE A 45 9.84 -3.88 -0.63
N ILE A 46 10.98 -4.57 -0.62
CA ILE A 46 11.93 -4.62 -1.74
C ILE A 46 11.67 -5.89 -2.54
N SER A 47 11.50 -5.75 -3.86
CA SER A 47 11.33 -6.88 -4.78
C SER A 47 12.32 -6.78 -5.93
N CYS A 48 13.11 -7.84 -6.16
CA CYS A 48 13.95 -7.89 -7.35
C CYS A 48 13.09 -8.09 -8.61
N ILE A 49 13.69 -7.91 -9.79
CA ILE A 49 12.98 -8.02 -11.07
C ILE A 49 12.36 -9.42 -11.28
N GLU A 50 13.04 -10.47 -10.84
CA GLU A 50 12.59 -11.86 -10.99
C GLU A 50 11.42 -12.15 -10.04
N CYS A 51 11.50 -11.70 -8.78
CA CYS A 51 10.40 -11.84 -7.82
C CYS A 51 9.17 -11.03 -8.26
N TYR A 52 9.35 -9.83 -8.79
CA TYR A 52 8.23 -9.03 -9.28
C TYR A 52 7.59 -9.61 -10.55
N ALA A 53 8.32 -10.42 -11.33
CA ALA A 53 7.79 -11.11 -12.48
C ALA A 53 6.89 -12.30 -12.10
N ASP A 54 6.99 -12.82 -10.87
CA ASP A 54 6.08 -13.85 -10.36
C ASP A 54 4.66 -13.27 -10.19
N PRO A 55 3.62 -13.81 -10.87
CA PRO A 55 2.27 -13.29 -10.79
C PRO A 55 1.67 -13.29 -9.37
N GLN A 56 2.03 -14.25 -8.52
CA GLN A 56 1.51 -14.33 -7.15
C GLN A 56 2.13 -13.23 -6.28
N ILE A 57 3.44 -13.01 -6.42
CA ILE A 57 4.14 -11.93 -5.71
C ILE A 57 3.63 -10.57 -6.19
N LYS A 58 3.52 -10.38 -7.51
CA LYS A 58 2.99 -9.15 -8.08
C LYS A 58 1.58 -8.85 -7.57
N LYS A 59 0.69 -9.83 -7.59
CA LYS A 59 -0.69 -9.68 -7.09
C LYS A 59 -0.69 -9.26 -5.62
N ARG A 60 0.11 -9.92 -4.78
CA ARG A 60 0.22 -9.56 -3.36
C ARG A 60 0.70 -8.12 -3.18
N LEU A 61 1.75 -7.70 -3.90
CA LEU A 61 2.28 -6.34 -3.81
C LEU A 61 1.25 -5.30 -4.29
N GLU A 62 0.46 -5.62 -5.31
CA GLU A 62 -0.66 -4.78 -5.74
C GLU A 62 -1.76 -4.71 -4.67
N GLU A 63 -2.05 -5.81 -3.97
CA GLU A 63 -2.98 -5.81 -2.82
C GLU A 63 -2.44 -4.95 -1.66
N ASP A 64 -1.15 -5.04 -1.35
CA ASP A 64 -0.47 -4.22 -0.33
C ASP A 64 -0.45 -2.72 -0.72
N PHE A 65 -0.27 -2.40 -2.01
CA PHE A 65 -0.31 -1.03 -2.54
C PHE A 65 -1.72 -0.43 -2.50
N ASN A 66 -2.74 -1.22 -2.84
CA ASN A 66 -4.13 -0.79 -2.79
C ASN A 66 -4.70 -0.77 -1.36
N GLY A 67 -3.92 -1.15 -0.35
CA GLY A 67 -4.36 -1.24 1.04
C GLY A 67 -5.40 -2.34 1.29
N LEU A 68 -5.51 -3.30 0.37
CA LEU A 68 -6.42 -4.45 0.47
C LEU A 68 -5.82 -5.56 1.33
N ALA A 69 -4.52 -5.78 1.19
CA ALA A 69 -3.72 -6.47 2.18
C ALA A 69 -3.33 -5.44 3.25
N ALA A 70 -4.32 -5.00 4.03
CA ALA A 70 -4.03 -4.16 5.16
C ALA A 70 -3.07 -4.94 6.07
N ILE A 71 -1.99 -4.27 6.53
CA ILE A 71 -1.16 -4.71 7.66
C ILE A 71 -2.04 -4.59 8.90
N LEU A 72 -3.06 -5.45 8.91
CA LEU A 72 -3.95 -5.73 10.00
C LEU A 72 -3.15 -6.61 10.93
N ASP A 73 -3.18 -6.28 12.22
CA ASP A 73 -2.70 -7.23 13.22
C ASP A 73 -3.40 -8.57 12.99
N GLU A 74 -2.74 -9.70 13.31
CA GLU A 74 -3.32 -11.04 13.14
C GLU A 74 -4.76 -11.15 13.67
N GLU A 75 -5.09 -10.36 14.70
CA GLU A 75 -6.44 -10.23 15.27
C GLU A 75 -7.47 -9.62 14.32
N GLU A 76 -7.11 -8.60 13.55
CA GLU A 76 -7.99 -7.92 12.60
C GLU A 76 -8.22 -8.75 11.33
N ILE A 77 -7.19 -9.49 10.86
CA ILE A 77 -7.34 -10.48 9.79
C ILE A 77 -8.31 -11.60 10.22
N LYS A 78 -8.17 -12.05 11.46
CA LYS A 78 -9.06 -13.08 12.05
C LYS A 78 -10.50 -12.56 12.18
N ALA A 79 -10.68 -11.29 12.54
CA ALA A 79 -11.99 -10.65 12.61
C ALA A 79 -12.66 -10.51 11.23
N LEU A 80 -11.93 -10.08 10.20
CA LEU A 80 -12.45 -9.99 8.83
C LEU A 80 -12.81 -11.37 8.26
N LYS A 81 -11.97 -12.39 8.44
CA LYS A 81 -12.27 -13.76 8.02
C LYS A 81 -13.52 -14.33 8.72
N LYS A 82 -13.72 -14.03 10.00
CA LYS A 82 -14.92 -14.41 10.76
C LYS A 82 -16.19 -13.76 10.20
N ASN A 83 -16.09 -12.53 9.69
CA ASN A 83 -17.23 -11.81 9.12
C ASN A 83 -17.52 -12.22 7.66
N LEU A 84 -16.48 -12.52 6.87
CA LEU A 84 -16.63 -13.04 5.50
C LEU A 84 -17.14 -14.49 5.45
N GLY A 85 -16.89 -15.29 6.50
CA GLY A 85 -17.44 -16.64 6.65
C GLY A 85 -18.87 -16.70 7.19
N ARG A 86 -19.50 -15.55 7.43
CA ARG A 86 -20.87 -15.45 7.94
C ARG A 86 -21.77 -14.82 6.88
N GLN A 87 -21.93 -15.49 5.74
CA GLN A 87 -23.13 -15.25 4.94
C GLN A 87 -24.35 -15.62 5.82
N PRO A 88 -25.33 -14.74 6.01
CA PRO A 88 -26.58 -15.17 6.59
C PRO A 88 -27.26 -16.10 5.59
N ASP A 89 -27.51 -17.34 6.00
CA ASP A 89 -28.54 -18.18 5.36
C ASP A 89 -29.84 -17.39 5.44
N HIS A 90 -30.19 -16.73 4.34
CA HIS A 90 -31.55 -16.31 4.09
C HIS A 90 -32.32 -17.56 3.67
N GLY A 91 -32.80 -18.30 4.68
CA GLY A 91 -33.85 -19.31 4.51
C GLY A 91 -35.17 -18.69 4.09
#